data_AF-A0A6A6HSP3-F1
#
_entry.id   AF-A0A6A6HSP3-F1
#
_cell.length_a   1.000
_cell.length_b   1.000
_cell.length_c   1.000
_cell.angle_alpha   90.00
_cell.angle_beta   90.00
_cell.angle_gamma   90.00
#
_symmetry.space_group_name_H-M   'P 1'
#
loop_
_entity.id
_entity.type
_entity.pdbx_description
1 polymer ?
#
loop_
_entity_poly.entity_id
_entity_poly.type
_entity_poly.pdbx_seq_one_letter_code
_entity_poly.pdbx_strand_id
1 'polypeptide(L)'
;LSYAAEGGNEEIVRELIRRQADVNAADDANHQTPLHWAALCGHRNIVQSILATGDAKVKQTDGSGQTPLCCAVRHGHADTVRLLLEH
;
A
#
# COMPACT_ATOMS: atom_id res chain seq x y z
N LEU A 1 7.61 -7.22 -2.13
CA LEU A 1 6.66 -6.58 -1.19
C LEU A 1 5.31 -6.33 -1.85
N SER A 2 5.26 -5.74 -3.05
CA SER A 2 4.01 -5.48 -3.79
C SER A 2 3.11 -6.70 -3.97
N TYR A 3 3.63 -7.85 -4.44
CA TYR A 3 2.84 -9.08 -4.57
C TYR A 3 2.31 -9.63 -3.25
N ALA A 4 3.08 -9.51 -2.16
CA ALA A 4 2.61 -9.91 -0.84
C ALA A 4 1.50 -8.97 -0.34
N ALA A 5 1.62 -7.67 -0.65
CA ALA A 5 0.63 -6.66 -0.33
C ALA A 5 -0.67 -6.85 -1.13
N GLU A 6 -0.58 -7.13 -2.43
CA GLU A 6 -1.71 -7.47 -3.30
C GLU A 6 -2.43 -8.73 -2.81
N GLY A 7 -1.67 -9.80 -2.52
CA GLY A 7 -2.19 -11.09 -2.10
C GLY A 7 -2.75 -11.15 -0.68
N GLY A 8 -2.67 -10.06 0.11
CA GLY A 8 -3.19 -10.06 1.49
C GLY A 8 -2.32 -10.80 2.50
N ASN A 9 -1.07 -11.12 2.15
CA ASN A 9 -0.17 -11.95 2.98
C ASN A 9 0.57 -11.10 4.04
N GLU A 10 -0.13 -10.75 5.11
CA GLU A 10 0.38 -9.87 6.17
C GLU A 10 1.69 -10.39 6.82
N GLU A 11 1.82 -11.69 7.03
CA GLU A 11 3.04 -12.29 7.62
C GLU A 11 4.26 -12.03 6.74
N ILE A 12 4.13 -12.27 5.43
CA ILE A 12 5.22 -12.04 4.45
C ILE A 12 5.53 -10.55 4.34
N VAL A 13 4.51 -9.68 4.35
CA VAL A 13 4.71 -8.23 4.36
C VAL A 13 5.55 -7.80 5.56
N ARG A 14 5.21 -8.26 6.76
CA ARG A 14 5.94 -7.91 7.99
C ARG A 14 7.38 -8.45 7.96
N GLU A 15 7.60 -9.66 7.47
CA GLU A 15 8.96 -10.22 7.35
C GLU A 15 9.81 -9.45 6.34
N LEU A 16 9.23 -9.06 5.20
CA LEU A 16 9.93 -8.24 4.20
C LEU A 16 10.29 -6.85 4.76
N ILE A 17 9.38 -6.21 5.49
CA ILE A 17 9.64 -4.92 6.17
C ILE A 17 10.78 -5.08 7.20
N ARG A 18 10.77 -6.14 8.01
CA ARG A 18 11.84 -6.43 8.98
C ARG A 18 13.21 -6.59 8.30
N ARG A 19 13.23 -7.13 7.08
CA ARG A 19 14.42 -7.27 6.24
C ARG A 19 14.76 -6.01 5.44
N GLN A 20 14.16 -4.87 5.78
CA GLN A 20 14.41 -3.57 5.14
C GLN A 20 14.09 -3.57 3.64
N ALA A 21 13.10 -4.35 3.20
CA ALA A 21 12.59 -4.21 1.83
C ALA A 21 12.05 -2.79 1.62
N ASP A 22 12.31 -2.22 0.45
CA ASP A 22 11.82 -0.88 0.10
C ASP A 22 10.28 -0.86 0.02
N VAL A 23 9.67 -0.14 0.96
CA VAL A 23 8.21 0.04 1.06
C VAL A 23 7.61 0.91 -0.03
N ASN A 24 8.45 1.66 -0.75
CA ASN A 24 8.07 2.56 -1.83
C ASN A 24 8.48 2.01 -3.22
N ALA A 25 8.96 0.76 -3.29
CA ALA A 25 9.35 0.13 -4.55
C ALA A 25 8.16 0.08 -5.53
N ALA A 26 8.20 0.93 -6.54
CA ALA A 26 7.18 0.98 -7.58
C ALA A 26 7.49 -0.05 -8.67
N ASP A 27 6.46 -0.71 -9.22
CA ASP A 27 6.64 -1.53 -10.42
C ASP A 27 6.93 -0.68 -11.67
N ASP A 28 7.55 -1.30 -12.67
CA ASP A 28 7.92 -0.61 -13.92
C ASP A 28 6.72 -0.39 -14.86
N ALA A 29 5.66 -1.20 -14.71
CA ALA A 29 4.53 -1.21 -15.64
C ALA A 29 3.55 -0.06 -15.38
N ASN A 30 3.15 0.12 -14.12
CA ASN A 30 2.13 1.07 -13.71
C ASN A 30 2.63 2.03 -12.62
N HIS A 31 3.89 1.94 -12.20
CA HIS A 31 4.44 2.71 -11.09
C HIS A 31 3.67 2.54 -9.78
N GLN A 32 3.09 1.36 -9.55
CA GLN A 32 2.33 1.08 -8.34
C GLN A 32 3.26 0.58 -7.22
N THR A 33 3.14 1.19 -6.05
CA THR A 33 3.87 0.80 -4.84
C THR A 33 3.10 -0.28 -4.05
N PRO A 34 3.73 -0.98 -3.08
CA PRO A 34 3.01 -1.88 -2.19
C PRO A 34 1.78 -1.25 -1.52
N LEU A 35 1.85 0.05 -1.22
CA LEU A 35 0.72 0.77 -0.63
C LEU A 35 -0.45 0.93 -1.61
N HIS A 36 -0.18 1.12 -2.92
CA HIS A 36 -1.23 1.13 -3.94
C HIS A 36 -1.94 -0.22 -4.01
N TRP A 37 -1.18 -1.32 -4.05
CA TRP A 37 -1.74 -2.67 -4.10
C TRP A 37 -2.55 -3.03 -2.86
N ALA A 38 -2.02 -2.76 -1.66
CA ALA A 38 -2.75 -2.98 -0.42
C ALA A 38 -4.05 -2.16 -0.35
N ALA A 39 -4.00 -0.90 -0.80
CA ALA A 39 -5.16 -0.02 -0.81
C ALA A 39 -6.20 -0.41 -1.86
N LEU A 40 -5.76 -0.83 -3.05
CA LEU A 40 -6.62 -1.32 -4.14
C LEU A 40 -7.37 -2.59 -3.73
N CYS A 41 -6.70 -3.50 -3.02
CA CYS A 41 -7.29 -4.75 -2.54
C CYS A 41 -8.04 -4.62 -1.21
N GLY A 42 -7.93 -3.48 -0.52
CA GLY A 42 -8.62 -3.22 0.75
C GLY A 42 -7.98 -3.88 1.97
N HIS A 43 -6.71 -4.29 1.88
CA HIS A 43 -5.99 -5.00 2.94
C HIS A 43 -5.53 -4.04 4.04
N ARG A 44 -6.47 -3.56 4.86
CA ARG A 44 -6.24 -2.56 5.91
C ARG A 44 -5.04 -2.87 6.82
N ASN A 45 -4.87 -4.13 7.24
CA ASN A 45 -3.77 -4.50 8.14
C ASN A 45 -2.39 -4.36 7.48
N ILE A 46 -2.32 -4.62 6.17
CA ILE A 46 -1.10 -4.44 5.39
C ILE A 46 -0.83 -2.94 5.19
N VAL A 47 -1.88 -2.16 4.89
CA VAL A 47 -1.76 -0.69 4.84
C VAL A 47 -1.21 -0.17 6.17
N GLN A 48 -1.77 -0.60 7.31
CA GLN A 48 -1.28 -0.23 8.63
C GLN A 48 0.19 -0.62 8.84
N SER A 49 0.58 -1.83 8.43
CA SER A 49 1.96 -2.32 8.57
C SER A 49 2.95 -1.50 7.74
N ILE A 50 2.57 -1.11 6.53
CA ILE A 50 3.40 -0.26 5.66
C ILE A 50 3.49 1.17 6.24
N LEU A 51 2.37 1.75 6.69
CA LEU A 51 2.34 3.09 7.28
C LEU A 51 3.15 3.18 8.58
N ALA A 52 3.13 2.12 9.39
CA ALA A 52 3.88 2.05 10.65
C ALA A 52 5.41 2.10 10.46
N THR A 53 5.91 1.96 9.23
CA THR A 53 7.35 2.17 8.95
C THR A 53 7.76 3.64 9.00
N GLY A 54 6.82 4.58 8.86
CA GLY A 54 7.09 6.03 8.83
C GLY A 54 7.65 6.55 7.51
N ASP A 55 8.20 5.67 6.65
CA ASP A 55 8.86 6.03 5.39
C ASP A 55 7.95 5.93 4.15
N ALA A 56 6.70 5.48 4.34
CA ALA A 56 5.77 5.26 3.25
C ALA A 56 5.31 6.57 2.58
N LYS A 57 5.47 6.68 1.26
CA LYS A 57 5.04 7.84 0.46
C LYS A 57 3.54 7.76 0.17
N VAL A 58 2.70 8.12 1.14
CA VAL A 58 1.23 7.99 1.08
C VAL A 58 0.56 8.80 -0.04
N LYS A 59 1.22 9.86 -0.53
CA LYS A 59 0.74 10.72 -1.63
C LYS A 59 1.41 10.45 -2.97
N GLN A 60 2.29 9.45 -3.07
CA GLN A 60 2.88 9.08 -4.35
C GLN A 60 1.77 8.63 -5.31
N THR A 61 1.82 9.10 -6.54
CA THR A 61 0.90 8.70 -7.59
C THR A 61 1.48 7.57 -8.42
N ASP A 62 0.63 6.63 -8.84
CA ASP A 62 0.95 5.67 -9.89
C ASP A 62 0.99 6.32 -11.28
N GLY A 63 1.27 5.52 -12.32
CA GLY A 63 1.36 5.95 -13.71
C GLY A 63 0.05 6.48 -14.31
N SER A 64 -1.07 6.26 -13.63
CA SER A 64 -2.39 6.82 -13.97
C SER A 64 -2.75 8.06 -13.13
N GLY A 65 -1.82 8.57 -12.33
CA GLY A 65 -2.03 9.71 -11.44
C GLY A 65 -2.86 9.37 -10.20
N GLN A 66 -3.10 8.09 -9.90
CA GLN A 66 -3.89 7.69 -8.74
C GLN A 66 -2.99 7.56 -7.51
N THR A 67 -3.45 8.05 -6.37
CA THR A 67 -2.80 7.77 -5.07
C THR A 67 -3.34 6.47 -4.48
N PRO A 68 -2.69 5.87 -3.46
CA PRO A 68 -3.26 4.76 -2.71
C PRO A 68 -4.67 5.06 -2.18
N LEU A 69 -4.92 6.29 -1.73
CA LEU A 69 -6.24 6.73 -1.29
C LEU A 69 -7.26 6.68 -2.43
N CYS A 70 -6.92 7.17 -3.63
CA CYS A 70 -7.78 7.08 -4.80
C CYS A 70 -8.13 5.61 -5.13
N CYS A 71 -7.17 4.70 -5.04
CA CYS A 71 -7.39 3.27 -5.22
C CYS A 71 -8.39 2.71 -4.20
N ALA A 72 -8.24 3.03 -2.90
CA ALA A 72 -9.16 2.57 -1.87
C ALA A 72 -10.58 3.12 -2.04
N VAL A 73 -10.70 4.41 -2.39
CA VAL A 73 -12.00 5.07 -2.63
C VAL A 73 -12.70 4.46 -3.84
N ARG A 74 -11.99 4.28 -4.96
CA ARG A 74 -12.55 3.72 -6.20
C ARG A 74 -13.18 2.34 -6.00
N HIS A 75 -12.63 1.53 -5.09
CA HIS A 75 -13.09 0.17 -4.83
C HIS A 75 -13.96 0.05 -3.57
N GLY A 76 -14.27 1.16 -2.88
CA GLY A 76 -15.20 1.18 -1.75
C GLY A 76 -14.63 0.63 -0.43
N HIS A 77 -13.30 0.60 -0.27
CA HIS A 77 -12.65 0.05 0.92
C HIS A 77 -12.65 1.04 2.10
N ALA A 78 -13.83 1.27 2.68
CA ALA A 78 -14.07 2.33 3.66
C ALA A 78 -13.11 2.33 4.87
N ASP A 79 -12.75 1.16 5.41
CA ASP A 79 -11.82 1.07 6.54
C ASP A 79 -10.39 1.44 6.15
N THR A 80 -9.99 1.10 4.93
CA THR A 80 -8.69 1.48 4.37
C THR A 80 -8.63 2.97 4.04
N VAL A 81 -9.74 3.54 3.53
CA VAL A 81 -9.89 4.99 3.31
C VAL A 81 -9.73 5.75 4.62
N ARG A 82 -10.44 5.34 5.68
CA ARG A 82 -10.33 5.95 7.01
C ARG A 82 -8.88 5.94 7.50
N LEU A 83 -8.22 4.79 7.43
CA LEU A 83 -6.84 4.65 7.88
C LEU A 83 -5.87 5.55 7.08
N LEU A 84 -6.02 5.63 5.76
CA LEU A 84 -5.17 6.48 4.91
C LEU A 84 -5.42 7.98 5.12
N LEU A 85 -6.60 8.39 5.60
CA LEU A 85 -6.89 9.79 5.93
C LEU A 85 -6.27 10.24 7.27
N GLU A 86 -5.84 9.29 8.10
CA GLU A 86 -5.18 9.55 9.39
C GLU A 86 -3.67 9.80 9.24
N HIS A 87 -3.10 9.67 8.02
CA HIS A 87 -1.66 9.80 7.72
C HIS A 87 -1.43 10.82 6.58
#